data_AF-A0A1V5GQJ7-F1
#
_entry.id   AF-A0A1V5GQJ7-F1
#
_cell.length_a   1.000
_cell.length_b   1.000
_cell.length_c   1.000
_cell.angle_alpha   90.00
_cell.angle_beta   90.00
_cell.angle_gamma   90.00
#
_symmetry.space_group_name_H-M   'P 1'
#
loop_
_entity.id
_entity.type
_entity.pdbx_description
1 polymer ?
#
loop_
_entity_poly.entity_id
_entity_poly.type
_entity_poly.pdbx_seq_one_letter_code
_entity_poly.pdbx_strand_id
1 'polypeptide(L)'
;MEIKFTKAASLKAKPQPGDKLGFGHIFTDYMLVMPYDEGQGWHDPEIKPYAPIELSPAAMCFHYGQEVFEGMKAYRTADGKVQLFRPEENFKRLNKSNERLVIPELPEDLGMKCLMELLKVEKDWVPSKEGESLYIRPFIIAVDPFLGVKPGEHYLFMIILSPSGAYYESGLNPVNIYVESKYVRAVRGGMGFAKTGGNYAASLIGQDEAHKQNYSQVLWLDGVEQKYIEEVGAMNIFFVIDGKVVTPMLQGSILPGITRKSAIEVCKSKGLVVEERRIDIQEIADAYDAGKLDEVFGTGTAAVISPVGHLKWNDKVMEINDNKIGKISQMLYDTMTGIQWGKIEDTFNWIVPVE
;
A
#
# COMPACT_ATOMS: atom_id res chain seq x y z
N MET A 1 -8.30 14.13 -23.41
CA MET A 1 -9.10 12.92 -23.71
C MET A 1 -10.43 12.99 -22.97
N GLU A 2 -11.54 12.71 -23.66
CA GLU A 2 -12.87 12.57 -23.07
C GLU A 2 -13.01 11.16 -22.48
N ILE A 3 -13.66 11.02 -21.33
CA ILE A 3 -13.88 9.73 -20.67
C ILE A 3 -15.30 9.28 -20.98
N LYS A 4 -15.43 8.17 -21.70
CA LYS A 4 -16.73 7.59 -22.03
C LYS A 4 -17.39 7.07 -20.75
N PHE A 5 -18.69 7.31 -20.59
CA PHE A 5 -19.46 6.77 -19.48
C PHE A 5 -20.53 5.82 -19.99
N THR A 6 -20.50 4.57 -19.54
CA THR A 6 -21.49 3.54 -19.84
C THR A 6 -22.32 3.28 -18.58
N LYS A 7 -23.61 3.65 -18.62
CA LYS A 7 -24.52 3.54 -17.48
C LYS A 7 -24.87 2.08 -17.15
N ALA A 8 -24.89 1.74 -15.86
CA ALA A 8 -25.36 0.44 -15.39
C ALA A 8 -26.90 0.31 -15.54
N ALA A 9 -27.38 -0.90 -15.85
CA ALA A 9 -28.81 -1.21 -15.87
C ALA A 9 -29.45 -1.15 -14.47
N SER A 10 -28.69 -1.53 -13.45
CA SER A 10 -29.08 -1.48 -12.03
C SER A 10 -27.84 -1.23 -11.17
N LEU A 11 -28.01 -0.51 -10.05
CA LEU A 11 -26.97 -0.31 -9.05
C LEU A 11 -27.08 -1.36 -7.94
N LYS A 12 -25.95 -1.68 -7.30
CA LYS A 12 -25.88 -2.61 -6.18
C LYS A 12 -26.44 -1.95 -4.92
N ALA A 13 -26.89 -2.77 -3.98
CA ALA A 13 -27.17 -2.30 -2.63
C ALA A 13 -25.85 -1.89 -1.95
N LYS A 14 -25.79 -0.67 -1.41
CA LYS A 14 -24.64 -0.20 -0.64
C LYS A 14 -24.65 -0.81 0.77
N PRO A 15 -23.47 -1.09 1.36
CA PRO A 15 -23.37 -1.47 2.76
C PRO A 15 -24.07 -0.45 3.65
N GLN A 16 -24.79 -0.94 4.66
CA GLN A 16 -25.47 -0.10 5.64
C GLN A 16 -24.53 0.28 6.79
N PRO A 17 -24.78 1.41 7.48
CA PRO A 17 -24.02 1.75 8.67
C PRO A 17 -24.03 0.62 9.71
N GLY A 18 -22.84 0.13 10.07
CA GLY A 18 -22.67 -0.97 11.02
C GLY A 18 -22.35 -2.33 10.37
N ASP A 19 -22.48 -2.46 9.06
CA ASP A 19 -22.05 -3.67 8.35
C ASP A 19 -20.54 -3.88 8.47
N LYS A 20 -20.11 -5.15 8.55
CA LYS A 20 -18.69 -5.50 8.48
C LYS A 20 -18.22 -5.43 7.03
N LEU A 21 -17.50 -4.36 6.68
CA LEU A 21 -16.98 -4.16 5.32
C LEU A 21 -15.88 -5.15 4.91
N GLY A 22 -14.99 -5.51 5.85
CA GLY A 22 -13.76 -6.24 5.54
C GLY A 22 -12.80 -5.42 4.64
N PHE A 23 -11.87 -6.09 3.96
CA PHE A 23 -10.96 -5.48 2.99
C PHE A 23 -11.01 -6.24 1.66
N GLY A 24 -11.38 -5.56 0.57
CA GLY A 24 -11.27 -6.11 -0.78
C GLY A 24 -12.30 -7.18 -1.18
N HIS A 25 -13.45 -7.25 -0.50
CA HIS A 25 -14.52 -8.22 -0.79
C HIS A 25 -15.78 -7.61 -1.42
N ILE A 26 -16.04 -6.33 -1.14
CA ILE A 26 -17.17 -5.57 -1.70
C ILE A 26 -16.61 -4.60 -2.73
N PHE A 27 -17.23 -4.51 -3.90
CA PHE A 27 -16.79 -3.61 -4.98
C PHE A 27 -17.94 -2.72 -5.45
N THR A 28 -17.61 -1.48 -5.78
CA THR A 28 -18.55 -0.43 -6.20
C THR A 28 -19.24 -0.72 -7.54
N ASP A 29 -20.16 0.15 -7.98
CA ASP A 29 -21.01 -0.09 -9.14
C ASP A 29 -20.25 -0.09 -10.47
N TYR A 30 -19.23 0.75 -10.57
CA TYR A 30 -18.45 1.07 -11.76
C TYR A 30 -16.95 0.87 -11.51
N MET A 31 -16.23 0.70 -12.62
CA MET A 31 -14.77 0.66 -12.70
C MET A 31 -14.31 1.54 -13.87
N LEU A 32 -13.06 1.98 -13.83
CA LEU A 32 -12.40 2.59 -14.98
C LEU A 32 -11.62 1.53 -15.76
N VAL A 33 -11.65 1.60 -17.09
CA VAL A 33 -10.77 0.86 -18.00
C VAL A 33 -10.23 1.83 -19.06
N MET A 34 -8.93 1.78 -19.33
CA MET A 34 -8.27 2.55 -20.38
C MET A 34 -7.24 1.67 -21.10
N PRO A 35 -7.47 1.33 -22.37
CA PRO A 35 -6.50 0.60 -23.18
C PRO A 35 -5.24 1.41 -23.50
N TYR A 36 -4.18 0.68 -23.77
CA TYR A 36 -2.99 1.14 -24.46
C TYR A 36 -2.70 0.19 -25.61
N ASP A 37 -2.43 0.75 -26.78
CA ASP A 37 -1.93 0.04 -27.95
C ASP A 37 -0.63 0.70 -28.45
N GLU A 38 0.39 -0.10 -28.74
CA GLU A 38 1.65 0.39 -29.32
C GLU A 38 1.39 1.21 -30.61
N GLY A 39 2.03 2.38 -30.72
CA GLY A 39 1.83 3.31 -31.81
C GLY A 39 0.63 4.26 -31.65
N GLN A 40 -0.36 3.92 -30.82
CA GLN A 40 -1.50 4.79 -30.48
C GLN A 40 -1.33 5.48 -29.12
N GLY A 41 -0.71 4.80 -28.15
CA GLY A 41 -0.59 5.27 -26.78
C GLY A 41 -1.77 4.86 -25.90
N TRP A 42 -2.00 5.55 -24.78
CA TRP A 42 -3.22 5.38 -23.98
C TRP A 42 -4.41 6.03 -24.69
N HIS A 43 -5.54 5.34 -24.79
CA HIS A 43 -6.71 5.85 -25.50
C HIS A 43 -8.03 5.37 -24.88
N ASP A 44 -9.13 5.98 -25.32
CA ASP A 44 -10.52 5.58 -25.06
C ASP A 44 -10.84 5.16 -23.60
N PRO A 45 -10.50 5.98 -22.58
CA PRO A 45 -10.86 5.70 -21.20
C PRO A 45 -12.38 5.62 -21.06
N GLU A 46 -12.83 4.59 -20.36
CA GLU A 46 -14.24 4.31 -20.11
C GLU A 46 -14.50 4.04 -18.63
N ILE A 47 -15.48 4.74 -18.06
CA ILE A 47 -16.13 4.35 -16.80
C ILE A 47 -17.33 3.49 -17.17
N LYS A 48 -17.32 2.22 -16.73
CA LYS A 48 -18.32 1.21 -17.07
C LYS A 48 -18.70 0.39 -15.84
N PRO A 49 -19.83 -0.35 -15.86
CA PRO A 49 -20.22 -1.17 -14.72
C PRO A 49 -19.12 -2.18 -14.36
N TYR A 50 -18.90 -2.39 -13.06
CA TYR A 50 -17.93 -3.37 -12.54
C TYR A 50 -18.27 -4.76 -13.09
N ALA A 51 -17.33 -5.39 -13.77
CA ALA A 51 -17.52 -6.67 -14.45
C ALA A 51 -16.22 -7.47 -14.53
N PRO A 52 -16.28 -8.78 -14.80
CA PRO A 52 -15.09 -9.58 -15.13
C PRO A 52 -14.34 -9.02 -16.34
N ILE A 53 -13.03 -9.28 -16.37
CA ILE A 53 -12.16 -8.94 -17.51
C ILE A 53 -12.07 -10.17 -18.42
N GLU A 54 -12.44 -10.02 -19.68
CA GLU A 54 -12.30 -11.06 -20.70
C GLU A 54 -10.91 -10.97 -21.33
N LEU A 55 -10.07 -11.98 -21.07
CA LEU A 55 -8.69 -12.04 -21.55
C LEU A 55 -8.43 -13.37 -22.26
N SER A 56 -7.50 -13.34 -23.22
CA SER A 56 -6.95 -14.57 -23.79
C SER A 56 -6.31 -15.42 -22.67
N PRO A 57 -6.46 -16.76 -22.68
CA PRO A 57 -5.70 -17.62 -21.80
C PRO A 57 -4.18 -17.50 -21.97
N ALA A 58 -3.73 -16.98 -23.12
CA ALA A 58 -2.33 -16.69 -23.41
C ALA A 58 -1.89 -15.26 -23.01
N ALA A 59 -2.74 -14.49 -22.31
CA ALA A 59 -2.40 -13.12 -21.91
C ALA A 59 -1.13 -13.10 -21.05
N MET A 60 -0.16 -12.26 -21.44
CA MET A 60 1.17 -12.23 -20.82
C MET A 60 1.15 -11.95 -19.32
N CYS A 61 0.17 -11.20 -18.79
CA CYS A 61 0.03 -10.98 -17.35
C CYS A 61 -0.10 -12.30 -16.55
N PHE A 62 -0.76 -13.33 -17.10
CA PHE A 62 -0.95 -14.61 -16.42
C PHE A 62 0.33 -15.46 -16.36
N HIS A 63 1.21 -15.31 -17.34
CA HIS A 63 2.37 -16.20 -17.51
C HIS A 63 3.67 -15.56 -17.02
N TYR A 64 3.82 -14.25 -17.19
CA TYR A 64 5.09 -13.54 -16.95
C TYR A 64 4.99 -12.41 -15.93
N GLY A 65 3.80 -12.21 -15.33
CA GLY A 65 3.62 -11.23 -14.26
C GLY A 65 3.95 -9.80 -14.66
N GLN A 66 3.81 -9.45 -15.95
CA GLN A 66 3.97 -8.07 -16.42
C GLN A 66 2.73 -7.25 -16.02
N GLU A 67 2.68 -6.96 -14.72
CA GLU A 67 1.59 -6.25 -14.07
C GLU A 67 2.09 -5.40 -12.90
N VAL A 68 1.43 -4.26 -12.68
CA VAL A 68 1.69 -3.37 -11.56
C VAL A 68 0.38 -2.89 -10.94
N PHE A 69 0.42 -2.48 -9.68
CA PHE A 69 -0.75 -1.95 -9.01
C PHE A 69 -0.40 -0.87 -8.00
N GLU A 70 -1.41 -0.09 -7.65
CA GLU A 70 -1.35 0.92 -6.60
C GLU A 70 -2.40 0.70 -5.52
N GLY A 71 -2.24 1.42 -4.42
CA GLY A 71 -3.17 1.37 -3.30
C GLY A 71 -3.25 2.72 -2.58
N MET A 72 -4.41 3.35 -2.67
CA MET A 72 -4.73 4.60 -1.99
C MET A 72 -6.13 4.55 -1.40
N LYS A 73 -6.53 5.61 -0.68
CA LYS A 73 -7.82 5.69 0.01
C LYS A 73 -8.47 7.05 -0.20
N ALA A 74 -9.79 7.03 -0.34
CA ALA A 74 -10.65 8.19 -0.18
C ALA A 74 -11.35 8.13 1.18
N TYR A 75 -11.49 9.29 1.81
CA TYR A 75 -12.05 9.47 3.14
C TYR A 75 -13.20 10.46 3.08
N ARG A 76 -14.25 10.21 3.85
CA ARG A 76 -15.35 11.15 4.01
C ARG A 76 -15.15 11.97 5.28
N THR A 77 -15.08 13.28 5.14
CA THR A 77 -14.97 14.22 6.27
C THR A 77 -16.30 14.36 7.01
N ALA A 78 -16.26 14.97 8.21
CA ALA A 78 -17.46 15.21 9.02
C ALA A 78 -18.50 16.13 8.34
N ASP A 79 -18.07 17.03 7.43
CA ASP A 79 -18.95 17.87 6.61
C ASP A 79 -19.44 17.18 5.33
N GLY A 80 -19.15 15.88 5.17
CA GLY A 80 -19.65 15.04 4.09
C GLY A 80 -18.82 15.07 2.80
N LYS A 81 -17.80 15.93 2.72
CA LYS A 81 -16.88 16.00 1.59
C LYS A 81 -16.03 14.73 1.50
N VAL A 82 -15.53 14.46 0.30
CA VAL A 82 -14.62 13.34 0.05
C VAL A 82 -13.25 13.88 -0.31
N GLN A 83 -12.20 13.26 0.22
CA GLN A 83 -10.83 13.69 -0.02
C GLN A 83 -9.86 12.51 -0.12
N LEU A 84 -8.77 12.73 -0.86
CA LEU A 84 -7.68 11.77 -1.09
C LEU A 84 -6.43 12.18 -0.31
N PHE A 85 -5.60 11.19 0.02
CA PHE A 85 -4.33 11.41 0.71
C PHE A 85 -3.14 11.13 -0.23
N ARG A 86 -2.44 12.20 -0.63
CA ARG A 86 -1.24 12.19 -1.51
C ARG A 86 -1.39 11.35 -2.80
N PRO A 87 -2.51 11.42 -3.53
CA PRO A 87 -2.74 10.55 -4.68
C PRO A 87 -1.72 10.75 -5.82
N GLU A 88 -1.12 11.93 -5.95
CA GLU A 88 -0.04 12.16 -6.92
C GLU A 88 1.20 11.28 -6.65
N GLU A 89 1.55 11.05 -5.38
CA GLU A 89 2.69 10.19 -5.04
C GLU A 89 2.43 8.74 -5.44
N ASN A 90 1.16 8.31 -5.46
CA ASN A 90 0.79 7.00 -5.98
C ASN A 90 1.00 6.90 -7.49
N PHE A 91 0.60 7.90 -8.27
CA PHE A 91 0.82 7.89 -9.72
C PHE A 91 2.31 7.99 -10.09
N LYS A 92 3.09 8.79 -9.35
CA LYS A 92 4.57 8.82 -9.46
C LYS A 92 5.18 7.43 -9.24
N ARG A 93 4.72 6.71 -8.20
CA ARG A 93 5.21 5.35 -7.90
C ARG A 93 4.70 4.30 -8.89
N LEU A 94 3.49 4.46 -9.42
CA LEU A 94 2.97 3.63 -10.51
C LEU A 94 3.89 3.72 -11.72
N ASN A 95 4.26 4.94 -12.15
CA ASN A 95 5.18 5.13 -13.27
C ASN A 95 6.60 4.60 -12.99
N LYS A 96 7.09 4.68 -11.76
CA LYS A 96 8.34 4.00 -11.37
C LYS A 96 8.26 2.48 -11.49
N SER A 97 7.07 1.91 -11.23
CA SER A 97 6.82 0.49 -11.43
C SER A 97 6.69 0.15 -12.92
N ASN A 98 6.04 1.02 -13.70
CA ASN A 98 5.93 0.88 -15.15
C ASN A 98 7.32 0.84 -15.81
N GLU A 99 8.17 1.80 -15.47
CA GLU A 99 9.57 1.87 -15.94
C GLU A 99 10.32 0.56 -15.67
N ARG A 100 10.17 -0.01 -14.46
CA ARG A 100 10.85 -1.26 -14.08
C ARG A 100 10.38 -2.49 -14.88
N LEU A 101 9.11 -2.49 -15.29
CA LEU A 101 8.46 -3.59 -16.01
C LEU A 101 8.30 -3.30 -17.51
N VAL A 102 8.93 -2.25 -18.03
CA VAL A 102 8.87 -1.85 -19.45
C VAL A 102 7.42 -1.60 -19.90
N ILE A 103 6.58 -1.12 -18.99
CA ILE A 103 5.22 -0.68 -19.29
C ILE A 103 5.29 0.81 -19.69
N PRO A 104 4.52 1.25 -20.70
CA PRO A 104 4.44 2.66 -21.07
C PRO A 104 4.09 3.56 -19.87
N GLU A 105 4.70 4.75 -19.84
CA GLU A 105 4.36 5.76 -18.83
C GLU A 105 2.89 6.15 -18.95
N LEU A 106 2.16 6.18 -17.83
CA LEU A 106 0.82 6.75 -17.73
C LEU A 106 0.97 8.22 -17.32
N PRO A 107 0.62 9.21 -18.16
CA PRO A 107 0.69 10.61 -17.76
C PRO A 107 -0.07 10.84 -16.45
N GLU A 108 0.60 11.39 -15.43
CA GLU A 108 0.06 11.48 -14.07
C GLU A 108 -1.27 12.25 -14.03
N ASP A 109 -1.36 13.35 -14.77
CA ASP A 109 -2.60 14.15 -14.91
C ASP A 109 -3.75 13.35 -15.54
N LEU A 110 -3.45 12.46 -16.49
CA LEU A 110 -4.46 11.60 -17.11
C LEU A 110 -4.95 10.55 -16.11
N GLY A 111 -4.03 9.91 -15.38
CA GLY A 111 -4.37 8.98 -14.29
C GLY A 111 -5.22 9.65 -13.21
N MET A 112 -4.83 10.86 -12.78
CA MET A 112 -5.56 11.66 -11.81
C MET A 112 -6.95 12.03 -12.31
N LYS A 113 -7.06 12.51 -13.56
CA LYS A 113 -8.35 12.82 -14.17
C LYS A 113 -9.28 11.61 -14.18
N CYS A 114 -8.78 10.44 -14.58
CA CYS A 114 -9.56 9.22 -14.61
C CYS A 114 -10.02 8.79 -13.21
N LEU A 115 -9.15 8.91 -12.21
CA LEU A 115 -9.51 8.65 -10.82
C LEU A 115 -10.61 9.59 -10.31
N MET A 116 -10.45 10.89 -10.56
CA MET A 116 -11.42 11.90 -10.12
C MET A 116 -12.79 11.71 -10.77
N GLU A 117 -12.86 11.45 -12.07
CA GLU A 117 -14.14 11.18 -12.75
C GLU A 117 -14.81 9.90 -12.25
N LEU A 118 -14.04 8.84 -11.95
CA LEU A 118 -14.61 7.64 -11.32
C LEU A 118 -15.16 7.94 -9.93
N LEU A 119 -14.41 8.66 -9.10
CA LEU A 119 -14.84 9.02 -7.74
C LEU A 119 -16.05 9.96 -7.74
N LYS A 120 -16.21 10.84 -8.74
CA LYS A 120 -17.42 11.67 -8.90
C LYS A 120 -18.69 10.83 -8.99
N VAL A 121 -18.63 9.74 -9.75
CA VAL A 121 -19.74 8.79 -9.91
C VAL A 121 -19.92 7.93 -8.65
N GLU A 122 -18.81 7.57 -8.00
CA GLU A 122 -18.77 6.57 -6.94
C GLU A 122 -18.71 7.13 -5.51
N LYS A 123 -18.75 8.46 -5.34
CA LYS A 123 -18.53 9.10 -4.03
C LYS A 123 -19.50 8.65 -2.96
N ASP A 124 -20.70 8.18 -3.31
CA ASP A 124 -21.68 7.66 -2.36
C ASP A 124 -21.25 6.33 -1.71
N TRP A 125 -20.30 5.61 -2.31
CA TRP A 125 -19.71 4.40 -1.73
C TRP A 125 -18.64 4.70 -0.68
N VAL A 126 -18.19 5.94 -0.54
CA VAL A 126 -17.23 6.30 0.50
C VAL A 126 -17.93 6.24 1.86
N PRO A 127 -17.51 5.33 2.77
CA PRO A 127 -18.14 5.18 4.06
C PRO A 127 -17.90 6.43 4.93
N SER A 128 -18.83 6.68 5.86
CA SER A 128 -18.81 7.84 6.76
C SER A 128 -18.36 7.51 8.18
N LYS A 129 -18.31 6.23 8.54
CA LYS A 129 -17.97 5.81 9.90
C LYS A 129 -16.47 5.88 10.12
N GLU A 130 -16.08 6.41 11.27
CA GLU A 130 -14.67 6.55 11.64
C GLU A 130 -13.90 5.22 11.53
N GLY A 131 -12.71 5.30 10.94
CA GLY A 131 -11.86 4.15 10.65
C GLY A 131 -12.16 3.44 9.32
N GLU A 132 -13.25 3.77 8.64
CA GLU A 132 -13.61 3.22 7.33
C GLU A 132 -13.18 4.12 6.17
N SER A 133 -12.89 3.56 5.00
CA SER A 133 -12.47 4.33 3.83
C SER A 133 -12.91 3.65 2.55
N LEU A 134 -12.87 4.37 1.43
CA LEU A 134 -12.96 3.72 0.12
C LEU A 134 -11.55 3.42 -0.37
N TYR A 135 -11.18 2.15 -0.41
CA TYR A 135 -9.91 1.73 -0.96
C TYR A 135 -9.95 1.77 -2.48
N ILE A 136 -8.89 2.29 -3.08
CA ILE A 136 -8.76 2.56 -4.50
C ILE A 136 -7.59 1.73 -5.03
N ARG A 137 -7.86 0.91 -6.04
CA ARG A 137 -6.90 0.00 -6.66
C ARG A 137 -6.74 0.33 -8.15
N PRO A 138 -5.81 1.25 -8.50
CA PRO A 138 -5.31 1.35 -9.86
C PRO A 138 -4.38 0.18 -10.18
N PHE A 139 -4.41 -0.33 -11.40
CA PHE A 139 -3.49 -1.38 -11.85
C PHE A 139 -3.34 -1.40 -13.37
N ILE A 140 -2.21 -1.92 -13.85
CA ILE A 140 -1.91 -2.10 -15.27
C ILE A 140 -1.50 -3.54 -15.50
N ILE A 141 -2.06 -4.17 -16.54
CA ILE A 141 -1.74 -5.54 -16.97
C ILE A 141 -1.40 -5.56 -18.46
N ALA A 142 -0.40 -6.36 -18.85
CA ALA A 142 -0.14 -6.70 -20.24
C ALA A 142 -1.15 -7.75 -20.74
N VAL A 143 -1.82 -7.50 -21.87
CA VAL A 143 -2.95 -8.32 -22.35
C VAL A 143 -2.68 -9.03 -23.68
N ASP A 144 -1.47 -8.88 -24.24
CA ASP A 144 -1.02 -9.58 -25.44
C ASP A 144 -1.27 -11.10 -25.36
N PRO A 145 -1.96 -11.70 -26.36
CA PRO A 145 -2.20 -13.15 -26.41
C PRO A 145 -0.96 -13.90 -26.90
N PHE A 146 0.13 -13.84 -26.14
CA PHE A 146 1.45 -14.26 -26.58
C PHE A 146 2.23 -15.02 -25.51
N LEU A 147 2.81 -16.17 -25.88
CA LEU A 147 3.59 -17.02 -24.98
C LEU A 147 5.10 -16.81 -25.09
N GLY A 148 5.61 -15.92 -25.95
CA GLY A 148 7.02 -15.56 -25.90
C GLY A 148 7.29 -14.51 -24.82
N VAL A 149 8.49 -14.49 -24.25
CA VAL A 149 8.88 -13.48 -23.26
C VAL A 149 9.43 -12.24 -23.97
N LYS A 150 8.63 -11.18 -24.00
CA LYS A 150 9.00 -9.83 -24.46
C LYS A 150 8.23 -8.79 -23.61
N PRO A 151 8.50 -7.48 -23.73
CA PRO A 151 7.55 -6.47 -23.29
C PRO A 151 6.24 -6.54 -24.10
N GLY A 152 5.09 -6.39 -23.43
CA GLY A 152 3.80 -6.30 -24.10
C GLY A 152 3.67 -5.08 -25.03
N GLU A 153 2.82 -5.19 -26.04
CA GLU A 153 2.45 -4.11 -26.96
C GLU A 153 1.04 -3.58 -26.63
N HIS A 154 0.27 -4.34 -25.84
CA HIS A 154 -1.11 -4.02 -25.47
C HIS A 154 -1.30 -4.10 -23.95
N TYR A 155 -1.85 -3.04 -23.36
CA TYR A 155 -2.08 -2.97 -21.91
C TYR A 155 -3.49 -2.48 -21.57
N LEU A 156 -3.94 -2.79 -20.36
CA LEU A 156 -5.12 -2.18 -19.76
C LEU A 156 -4.73 -1.49 -18.47
N PHE A 157 -4.98 -0.19 -18.37
CA PHE A 157 -5.03 0.53 -17.09
C PHE A 157 -6.45 0.49 -16.54
N MET A 158 -6.60 0.11 -15.28
CA MET A 158 -7.91 -0.02 -14.64
C MET A 158 -7.90 0.56 -13.24
N ILE A 159 -9.07 1.01 -12.77
CA ILE A 159 -9.29 1.40 -11.38
C ILE A 159 -10.56 0.72 -10.86
N ILE A 160 -10.43 -0.01 -9.76
CA ILE A 160 -11.55 -0.57 -9.00
C ILE A 160 -11.57 -0.02 -7.58
N LEU A 161 -12.76 0.07 -7.00
CA LEU A 161 -12.97 0.67 -5.68
C LEU A 161 -13.65 -0.35 -4.75
N SER A 162 -13.26 -0.33 -3.48
CA SER A 162 -13.78 -1.26 -2.46
C SER A 162 -13.94 -0.55 -1.11
N PRO A 163 -15.17 -0.41 -0.57
CA PRO A 163 -15.35 0.12 0.78
C PRO A 163 -14.64 -0.81 1.76
N SER A 164 -13.84 -0.25 2.65
CA SER A 164 -12.94 -0.97 3.54
C SER A 164 -13.11 -0.50 4.97
N GLY A 165 -13.20 -1.45 5.90
CA GLY A 165 -13.20 -1.18 7.33
C GLY A 165 -11.79 -0.97 7.90
N ALA A 166 -11.69 -1.01 9.23
CA ALA A 166 -10.39 -1.12 9.90
C ALA A 166 -9.65 -2.38 9.41
N TYR A 167 -8.35 -2.25 9.13
CA TYR A 167 -7.56 -3.31 8.49
C TYR A 167 -7.41 -4.56 9.37
N TYR A 168 -7.15 -4.37 10.65
CA TYR A 168 -7.20 -5.44 11.64
C TYR A 168 -8.51 -5.34 12.41
N GLU A 169 -9.20 -6.48 12.61
CA GLU A 169 -10.37 -6.54 13.49
C GLU A 169 -10.04 -6.06 14.91
N SER A 170 -8.77 -6.21 15.31
CA SER A 170 -8.21 -5.77 16.58
C SER A 170 -7.82 -4.28 16.61
N GLY A 171 -8.05 -3.52 15.54
CA GLY A 171 -7.69 -2.09 15.47
C GLY A 171 -6.19 -1.85 15.57
N LEU A 172 -5.78 -0.97 16.49
CA LEU A 172 -4.39 -0.62 16.77
C LEU A 172 -3.66 -1.63 17.67
N ASN A 173 -4.27 -2.78 17.97
CA ASN A 173 -3.60 -3.78 18.79
C ASN A 173 -2.30 -4.25 18.13
N PRO A 174 -1.20 -4.36 18.89
CA PRO A 174 0.07 -4.77 18.32
C PRO A 174 0.03 -6.17 17.72
N VAL A 175 0.83 -6.36 16.65
CA VAL A 175 0.95 -7.64 15.96
C VAL A 175 2.22 -8.37 16.33
N ASN A 176 2.19 -9.69 16.17
CA ASN A 176 3.36 -10.55 16.34
C ASN A 176 4.08 -10.68 15.00
N ILE A 177 5.38 -10.39 14.98
CA ILE A 177 6.23 -10.42 13.79
C ILE A 177 7.30 -11.51 13.91
N TYR A 178 7.41 -12.33 12.87
CA TYR A 178 8.46 -13.34 12.72
C TYR A 178 9.57 -12.81 11.80
N VAL A 179 10.82 -12.84 12.23
CA VAL A 179 11.95 -12.51 11.35
C VAL A 179 12.25 -13.69 10.45
N GLU A 180 12.10 -13.47 9.14
CA GLU A 180 12.37 -14.48 8.13
C GLU A 180 13.88 -14.65 7.91
N SER A 181 14.32 -15.91 7.86
CA SER A 181 15.74 -16.29 7.80
C SER A 181 16.08 -17.18 6.62
N LYS A 182 15.08 -17.69 5.89
CA LYS A 182 15.22 -18.62 4.78
C LYS A 182 14.89 -17.99 3.44
N TYR A 183 13.78 -17.24 3.38
CA TYR A 183 13.33 -16.61 2.14
C TYR A 183 13.70 -15.13 2.07
N VAL A 184 13.85 -14.66 0.83
CA VAL A 184 14.19 -13.27 0.53
C VAL A 184 13.03 -12.67 -0.25
N ARG A 185 12.54 -11.51 0.20
CA ARG A 185 11.48 -10.77 -0.48
C ARG A 185 11.98 -10.09 -1.76
N ALA A 186 13.13 -9.43 -1.66
CA ALA A 186 13.73 -8.65 -2.73
C ALA A 186 15.24 -8.52 -2.52
N VAL A 187 15.93 -8.13 -3.58
CA VAL A 187 17.37 -7.86 -3.57
C VAL A 187 17.67 -6.62 -4.39
N ARG A 188 18.75 -5.91 -4.07
CA ARG A 188 19.24 -4.77 -4.87
C ARG A 188 19.50 -5.21 -6.31
N GLY A 189 19.01 -4.43 -7.28
CA GLY A 189 19.01 -4.79 -8.70
C GLY A 189 17.77 -5.60 -9.14
N GLY A 190 16.98 -6.09 -8.18
CA GLY A 190 15.69 -6.72 -8.44
C GLY A 190 14.58 -5.71 -8.71
N MET A 191 13.37 -6.04 -8.25
CA MET A 191 12.16 -5.22 -8.45
C MET A 191 11.51 -4.79 -7.13
N GLY A 192 12.19 -4.92 -5.99
CA GLY A 192 11.63 -4.65 -4.65
C GLY A 192 11.11 -3.23 -4.42
N PHE A 193 11.63 -2.25 -5.17
CA PHE A 193 11.17 -0.86 -5.18
C PHE A 193 9.91 -0.62 -6.01
N ALA A 194 9.54 -1.56 -6.89
CA ALA A 194 8.36 -1.47 -7.75
C ALA A 194 7.18 -2.19 -7.11
N LYS A 195 5.96 -1.70 -7.35
CA LYS A 195 4.73 -2.29 -6.81
C LYS A 195 4.08 -3.22 -7.82
N THR A 196 4.67 -4.41 -7.97
CA THR A 196 4.28 -5.44 -8.95
C THR A 196 3.84 -6.73 -8.26
N GLY A 197 2.91 -7.47 -8.86
CA GLY A 197 2.39 -8.74 -8.36
C GLY A 197 3.48 -9.76 -8.03
N GLY A 198 4.56 -9.82 -8.81
CA GLY A 198 5.68 -10.75 -8.59
C GLY A 198 6.33 -10.61 -7.21
N ASN A 199 6.45 -9.39 -6.67
CA ASN A 199 7.00 -9.16 -5.32
C ASN A 199 6.09 -9.73 -4.22
N TYR A 200 4.77 -9.70 -4.44
CA TYR A 200 3.80 -10.21 -3.48
C TYR A 200 3.73 -11.73 -3.56
N ALA A 201 3.73 -12.30 -4.77
CA ALA A 201 3.79 -13.74 -4.98
C ALA A 201 5.01 -14.37 -4.31
N ALA A 202 6.19 -13.75 -4.46
CA ALA A 202 7.43 -14.20 -3.84
C ALA A 202 7.37 -14.21 -2.29
N SER A 203 6.58 -13.31 -1.69
CA SER A 203 6.46 -13.20 -0.23
C SER A 203 5.54 -14.25 0.42
N LEU A 204 4.66 -14.91 -0.35
CA LEU A 204 3.60 -15.75 0.20
C LEU A 204 4.12 -16.91 1.04
N ILE A 205 5.25 -17.51 0.65
CA ILE A 205 5.81 -18.67 1.35
C ILE A 205 6.29 -18.33 2.76
N GLY A 206 6.95 -17.18 2.94
CA GLY A 206 7.37 -16.72 4.28
C GLY A 206 6.15 -16.35 5.15
N GLN A 207 5.13 -15.76 4.53
CA GLN A 207 3.90 -15.42 5.25
C GLN A 207 3.15 -16.68 5.75
N ASP A 208 3.08 -17.73 4.93
CA ASP A 208 2.50 -19.03 5.31
C ASP A 208 3.27 -19.70 6.46
N GLU A 209 4.61 -19.67 6.44
CA GLU A 209 5.45 -20.20 7.52
C GLU A 209 5.31 -19.39 8.83
N ALA A 210 5.17 -18.07 8.75
CA ALA A 210 4.89 -17.22 9.91
C ALA A 210 3.51 -17.53 10.51
N HIS A 211 2.47 -17.67 9.68
CA HIS A 211 1.11 -18.00 10.14
C HIS A 211 1.05 -19.37 10.84
N LYS A 212 1.76 -20.39 10.32
CA LYS A 212 1.88 -21.70 10.97
C LYS A 212 2.49 -21.63 12.38
N GLN A 213 3.21 -20.56 12.69
CA GLN A 213 3.81 -20.29 14.00
C GLN A 213 3.02 -19.25 14.82
N ASN A 214 1.82 -18.86 14.41
CA ASN A 214 0.98 -17.81 15.02
C ASN A 214 1.58 -16.39 14.98
N TYR A 215 2.37 -16.08 13.96
CA TYR A 215 2.85 -14.72 13.68
C TYR A 215 2.05 -14.08 12.56
N SER A 216 1.61 -12.84 12.75
CA SER A 216 0.70 -12.16 11.83
C SER A 216 1.39 -11.76 10.52
N GLN A 217 2.67 -11.41 10.58
CA GLN A 217 3.47 -10.91 9.45
C GLN A 217 4.95 -11.30 9.61
N VAL A 218 5.71 -11.09 8.53
CA VAL A 218 7.14 -11.38 8.43
C VAL A 218 7.97 -10.10 8.47
N LEU A 219 9.07 -10.06 9.21
CA LEU A 219 10.14 -9.06 8.99
C LEU A 219 11.13 -9.63 7.98
N TRP A 220 11.31 -8.91 6.88
CA TRP A 220 12.20 -9.28 5.78
C TRP A 220 13.60 -8.72 6.01
N LEU A 221 14.59 -9.60 5.90
CA LEU A 221 16.00 -9.24 5.84
C LEU A 221 16.48 -9.11 4.39
N ASP A 222 17.58 -8.42 4.21
CA ASP A 222 18.18 -8.16 2.90
C ASP A 222 18.60 -9.47 2.21
N GLY A 223 18.53 -9.46 0.88
CA GLY A 223 18.76 -10.67 0.09
C GLY A 223 20.20 -11.16 -0.03
N VAL A 224 21.19 -10.41 0.45
CA VAL A 224 22.61 -10.73 0.23
C VAL A 224 23.28 -11.18 1.52
N GLU A 225 23.19 -10.35 2.55
CA GLU A 225 23.79 -10.60 3.86
C GLU A 225 22.81 -11.24 4.84
N GLN A 226 21.50 -11.23 4.56
CA GLN A 226 20.44 -11.78 5.41
C GLN A 226 20.55 -11.34 6.87
N LYS A 227 20.88 -10.06 7.06
CA LYS A 227 21.05 -9.47 8.40
C LYS A 227 20.50 -8.07 8.51
N TYR A 228 20.42 -7.34 7.40
CA TYR A 228 19.91 -5.98 7.41
C TYR A 228 18.40 -5.98 7.19
N ILE A 229 17.68 -5.25 8.02
CA ILE A 229 16.22 -5.17 7.98
C ILE A 229 15.78 -4.33 6.78
N GLU A 230 14.73 -4.80 6.07
CA GLU A 230 14.15 -4.11 4.92
C GLU A 230 12.69 -3.70 5.13
N GLU A 231 11.77 -4.66 5.28
CA GLU A 231 10.31 -4.43 5.35
C GLU A 231 9.63 -5.37 6.33
N VAL A 232 8.37 -5.08 6.69
CA VAL A 232 7.51 -5.98 7.48
C VAL A 232 6.24 -6.32 6.69
N GLY A 233 6.13 -7.55 6.21
CA GLY A 233 5.03 -8.01 5.38
C GLY A 233 4.98 -7.23 4.07
N ALA A 234 3.92 -6.43 3.90
CA ALA A 234 3.73 -5.48 2.80
C ALA A 234 3.83 -4.00 3.24
N MET A 235 4.50 -3.73 4.37
CA MET A 235 4.66 -2.42 5.00
C MET A 235 6.14 -2.08 5.17
N ASN A 236 6.46 -0.78 5.20
CA ASN A 236 7.79 -0.36 5.66
C ASN A 236 7.85 -0.44 7.19
N ILE A 237 9.04 -0.63 7.75
CA ILE A 237 9.25 -0.79 9.20
C ILE A 237 10.01 0.39 9.81
N PHE A 238 9.66 0.72 11.05
CA PHE A 238 10.30 1.73 11.88
C PHE A 238 10.61 1.18 13.27
N PHE A 239 11.68 1.71 13.85
CA PHE A 239 12.13 1.42 15.21
C PHE A 239 12.28 2.75 15.95
N VAL A 240 11.99 2.76 17.24
CA VAL A 240 12.36 3.85 18.15
C VAL A 240 13.42 3.30 19.08
N ILE A 241 14.63 3.84 19.00
CA ILE A 241 15.79 3.40 19.76
C ILE A 241 16.35 4.60 20.51
N ASP A 242 16.30 4.56 21.84
CA ASP A 242 16.77 5.63 22.72
C ASP A 242 16.15 7.00 22.32
N GLY A 243 14.83 6.99 22.06
CA GLY A 243 14.05 8.14 21.62
C GLY A 243 14.25 8.60 20.16
N LYS A 244 15.10 7.93 19.37
CA LYS A 244 15.32 8.25 17.96
C LYS A 244 14.50 7.36 17.03
N VAL A 245 13.91 7.93 16.01
CA VAL A 245 13.17 7.18 14.99
C VAL A 245 14.14 6.70 13.91
N VAL A 246 14.20 5.38 13.68
CA VAL A 246 15.10 4.76 12.70
C VAL A 246 14.29 3.92 11.72
N THR A 247 14.59 4.02 10.43
CA THR A 247 13.97 3.18 9.39
C THR A 247 15.00 2.77 8.33
N PRO A 248 14.85 1.60 7.69
CA PRO A 248 15.73 1.19 6.59
C PRO A 248 15.80 2.26 5.49
N MET A 249 17.01 2.59 5.04
CA MET A 249 17.23 3.50 3.91
C MET A 249 16.80 2.88 2.58
N LEU A 250 16.27 3.70 1.67
CA LEU A 250 15.86 3.24 0.33
C LEU A 250 17.09 2.93 -0.53
N GLN A 251 17.31 1.66 -0.84
CA GLN A 251 18.47 1.17 -1.60
C GLN A 251 18.10 0.28 -2.79
N GLY A 252 16.83 0.31 -3.22
CA GLY A 252 16.29 -0.41 -4.38
C GLY A 252 15.60 -1.75 -4.07
N SER A 253 15.82 -2.33 -2.90
CA SER A 253 15.12 -3.54 -2.45
C SER A 253 13.90 -3.24 -1.55
N ILE A 254 13.64 -1.98 -1.26
CA ILE A 254 12.55 -1.51 -0.39
C ILE A 254 11.58 -0.66 -1.21
N LEU A 255 10.29 -0.88 -1.03
CA LEU A 255 9.24 -0.10 -1.65
C LEU A 255 9.21 1.28 -0.99
N PRO A 256 9.34 2.39 -1.75
CA PRO A 256 9.16 3.75 -1.20
C PRO A 256 7.69 3.99 -0.81
N GLY A 257 7.33 3.62 0.41
CA GLY A 257 5.98 3.80 0.93
C GLY A 257 5.61 5.28 1.08
N ILE A 258 4.41 5.65 0.65
CA ILE A 258 3.87 7.00 0.82
C ILE A 258 3.60 7.27 2.31
N THR A 259 3.09 6.28 3.04
CA THR A 259 2.93 6.37 4.50
C THR A 259 4.27 6.47 5.23
N ARG A 260 5.30 5.75 4.77
CA ARG A 260 6.69 5.91 5.26
C ARG A 260 7.18 7.35 5.06
N LYS A 261 7.02 7.88 3.85
CA LYS A 261 7.38 9.26 3.51
C LYS A 261 6.66 10.27 4.41
N SER A 262 5.34 10.13 4.56
CA SER A 262 4.54 10.98 5.46
C SER A 262 4.93 10.85 6.93
N ALA A 263 5.21 9.65 7.44
CA ALA A 263 5.64 9.45 8.82
C ALA A 263 6.96 10.18 9.12
N ILE A 264 7.92 10.11 8.19
CA ILE A 264 9.19 10.85 8.29
C ILE A 264 8.96 12.36 8.31
N GLU A 265 8.09 12.87 7.43
CA GLU A 265 7.73 14.30 7.37
C GLU A 265 7.04 14.76 8.68
N VAL A 266 6.11 13.97 9.25
CA VAL A 266 5.48 14.26 10.55
C VAL A 266 6.50 14.23 11.69
N CYS A 267 7.36 13.20 11.77
CA CYS A 267 8.38 13.13 12.82
C CYS A 267 9.29 14.36 12.80
N LYS A 268 9.77 14.77 11.61
CA LYS A 268 10.62 15.95 11.45
C LYS A 268 9.89 17.24 11.84
N SER A 269 8.61 17.40 11.47
CA SER A 269 7.84 18.61 11.84
C SER A 269 7.60 18.72 13.36
N LYS A 270 7.62 17.60 14.08
CA LYS A 270 7.54 17.52 15.54
C LYS A 270 8.91 17.64 16.24
N GLY A 271 9.99 17.85 15.50
CA GLY A 271 11.34 17.98 16.05
C GLY A 271 12.00 16.65 16.46
N LEU A 272 11.44 15.51 16.05
CA LEU A 272 12.05 14.20 16.29
C LEU A 272 13.24 13.97 15.36
N VAL A 273 14.28 13.31 15.88
CA VAL A 273 15.41 12.84 15.09
C VAL A 273 14.99 11.60 14.30
N VAL A 274 15.17 11.67 12.98
CA VAL A 274 14.86 10.56 12.06
C VAL A 274 16.13 10.14 11.31
N GLU A 275 16.50 8.87 11.42
CA GLU A 275 17.65 8.27 10.73
C GLU A 275 17.18 7.26 9.68
N GLU A 276 17.53 7.50 8.42
CA GLU A 276 17.35 6.54 7.32
C GLU A 276 18.70 5.87 7.06
N ARG A 277 18.87 4.61 7.49
CA ARG A 277 20.14 3.87 7.36
C ARG A 277 19.92 2.36 7.24
N ARG A 278 20.97 1.59 6.96
CA ARG A 278 20.92 0.13 7.16
C ARG A 278 20.83 -0.16 8.65
N ILE A 279 20.01 -1.15 9.01
CA ILE A 279 19.78 -1.56 10.40
C ILE A 279 20.09 -3.05 10.48
N ASP A 280 21.09 -3.44 11.27
CA ASP A 280 21.40 -4.85 11.50
C ASP A 280 20.38 -5.42 12.49
N ILE A 281 19.85 -6.61 12.26
CA ILE A 281 18.90 -7.24 13.19
C ILE A 281 19.54 -7.49 14.57
N GLN A 282 20.86 -7.72 14.63
CA GLN A 282 21.59 -7.81 15.90
C GLN A 282 21.54 -6.50 16.67
N GLU A 283 21.61 -5.34 16.00
CA GLU A 283 21.50 -4.02 16.63
C GLU A 283 20.16 -3.87 17.37
N ILE A 284 19.08 -4.41 16.81
CA ILE A 284 17.75 -4.39 17.44
C ILE A 284 17.70 -5.31 18.67
N ALA A 285 18.29 -6.50 18.57
CA ALA A 285 18.37 -7.42 19.70
C ALA A 285 19.21 -6.85 20.85
N ASP A 286 20.34 -6.22 20.54
CA ASP A 286 21.21 -5.58 21.52
C ASP A 286 20.53 -4.36 22.18
N ALA A 287 19.82 -3.54 21.39
CA ALA A 287 19.03 -2.43 21.90
C ALA A 287 17.90 -2.90 22.83
N TYR A 288 17.26 -4.02 22.50
CA TYR A 288 16.27 -4.64 23.37
C TYR A 288 16.87 -5.09 24.70
N ASP A 289 17.97 -5.83 24.67
CA ASP A 289 18.65 -6.32 25.88
C ASP A 289 19.19 -5.18 26.76
N ALA A 290 19.55 -4.05 26.15
CA ALA A 290 19.96 -2.84 26.85
C ALA A 290 18.79 -1.99 27.37
N GLY A 291 17.53 -2.38 27.12
CA GLY A 291 16.34 -1.60 27.50
C GLY A 291 16.19 -0.28 26.74
N LYS A 292 16.70 -0.22 25.50
CA LYS A 292 16.71 0.98 24.64
C LYS A 292 15.78 0.89 23.44
N LEU A 293 15.18 -0.27 23.17
CA LEU A 293 14.20 -0.45 22.10
C LEU A 293 12.81 -0.04 22.59
N ASP A 294 12.41 1.20 22.31
CA ASP A 294 11.18 1.80 22.84
C ASP A 294 9.93 1.33 22.08
N GLU A 295 9.97 1.35 20.74
CA GLU A 295 8.82 1.02 19.89
C GLU A 295 9.27 0.35 18.58
N VAL A 296 8.40 -0.48 18.03
CA VAL A 296 8.55 -1.07 16.69
C VAL A 296 7.19 -0.99 15.99
N PHE A 297 7.14 -0.50 14.75
CA PHE A 297 5.87 -0.38 14.03
C PHE A 297 6.05 -0.39 12.50
N GLY A 298 5.06 -0.97 11.82
CA GLY A 298 4.91 -0.92 10.36
C GLY A 298 4.15 0.31 9.89
N THR A 299 4.38 0.74 8.65
CA THR A 299 3.64 1.82 7.97
C THR A 299 3.16 1.37 6.59
N GLY A 300 1.92 1.69 6.25
CA GLY A 300 1.36 1.42 4.93
C GLY A 300 -0.10 1.86 4.80
N THR A 301 -0.59 2.02 3.56
CA THR A 301 -1.94 2.56 3.28
C THR A 301 -3.05 1.81 4.03
N ALA A 302 -2.92 0.50 4.21
CA ALA A 302 -3.97 -0.35 4.76
C ALA A 302 -4.21 -0.07 6.25
N ALA A 303 -3.18 -0.17 7.09
CA ALA A 303 -3.27 0.05 8.54
C ALA A 303 -2.91 1.48 8.99
N VAL A 304 -2.31 2.30 8.10
CA VAL A 304 -1.64 3.56 8.42
C VAL A 304 -0.41 3.32 9.30
N ILE A 305 -0.61 2.95 10.56
CA ILE A 305 0.42 2.51 11.52
C ILE A 305 0.01 1.14 12.09
N SER A 306 0.95 0.19 12.12
CA SER A 306 0.75 -1.15 12.68
C SER A 306 1.79 -1.38 13.79
N PRO A 307 1.44 -1.21 15.07
CA PRO A 307 2.35 -1.47 16.17
C PRO A 307 2.79 -2.94 16.21
N VAL A 308 4.03 -3.20 16.65
CA VAL A 308 4.57 -4.55 16.84
C VAL A 308 4.70 -4.79 18.33
N GLY A 309 4.11 -5.89 18.81
CA GLY A 309 4.12 -6.27 20.22
C GLY A 309 5.14 -7.36 20.53
N HIS A 310 5.36 -8.26 19.58
CA HIS A 310 6.41 -9.27 19.67
C HIS A 310 7.21 -9.31 18.37
N LEU A 311 8.53 -9.33 18.50
CA LEU A 311 9.45 -9.59 17.39
C LEU A 311 10.27 -10.84 17.70
N LYS A 312 10.04 -11.92 16.96
CA LYS A 312 10.78 -13.18 17.11
C LYS A 312 11.92 -13.25 16.10
N TRP A 313 13.14 -13.30 16.60
CA TRP A 313 14.34 -13.56 15.80
C TRP A 313 15.04 -14.81 16.33
N ASN A 314 15.09 -15.86 15.50
CA ASN A 314 15.48 -17.21 15.93
C ASN A 314 14.64 -17.65 17.14
N ASP A 315 15.28 -18.06 18.23
CA ASP A 315 14.63 -18.44 19.48
C ASP A 315 14.36 -17.26 20.43
N LYS A 316 14.87 -16.06 20.09
CA LYS A 316 14.67 -14.86 20.91
C LYS A 316 13.32 -14.22 20.58
N VAL A 317 12.48 -14.04 21.59
CA VAL A 317 11.23 -13.27 21.49
C VAL A 317 11.41 -11.96 22.24
N MET A 318 11.34 -10.85 21.52
CA MET A 318 11.41 -9.51 22.08
C MET A 318 9.98 -8.98 22.27
N GLU A 319 9.55 -8.79 23.51
CA GLU A 319 8.28 -8.12 23.82
C GLU A 319 8.48 -6.61 23.82
N ILE A 320 7.79 -5.91 22.91
CA ILE A 320 7.98 -4.49 22.66
C ILE A 320 6.90 -3.70 23.40
N ASN A 321 7.31 -2.72 24.21
CA ASN A 321 6.42 -1.77 24.89
C ASN A 321 5.23 -2.45 25.60
N ASP A 322 5.48 -3.51 26.36
CA ASP A 322 4.48 -4.31 27.08
C ASP A 322 3.31 -4.79 26.19
N ASN A 323 3.61 -5.12 24.93
CA ASN A 323 2.62 -5.49 23.91
C ASN A 323 1.50 -4.43 23.76
N LYS A 324 1.88 -3.14 23.80
CA LYS A 324 0.98 -1.99 23.58
C LYS A 324 1.52 -1.07 22.50
N ILE A 325 0.62 -0.26 21.94
CA ILE A 325 1.02 0.86 21.09
C ILE A 325 1.88 1.86 21.87
N GLY A 326 2.93 2.37 21.24
CA GLY A 326 3.82 3.35 21.82
C GLY A 326 3.39 4.79 21.53
N LYS A 327 4.10 5.76 22.13
CA LYS A 327 3.74 7.18 22.06
C LYS A 327 3.95 7.76 20.65
N ILE A 328 5.04 7.40 20.00
CA ILE A 328 5.38 7.88 18.65
C ILE A 328 4.45 7.24 17.62
N SER A 329 4.24 5.93 17.69
CA SER A 329 3.30 5.20 16.83
C SER A 329 1.86 5.72 16.97
N GLN A 330 1.39 5.99 18.19
CA GLN A 330 0.07 6.61 18.42
C GLN A 330 0.00 8.03 17.84
N MET A 331 1.00 8.88 18.11
CA MET A 331 1.05 10.25 17.60
C MET A 331 1.01 10.29 16.06
N LEU A 332 1.76 9.39 15.42
CA LEU A 332 1.76 9.25 13.96
C LEU A 332 0.39 8.83 13.43
N TYR A 333 -0.25 7.85 14.07
CA TYR A 333 -1.58 7.40 13.69
C TYR A 333 -2.61 8.53 13.81
N ASP A 334 -2.67 9.20 14.97
CA ASP A 334 -3.62 10.27 15.24
C ASP A 334 -3.43 11.46 14.29
N THR A 335 -2.19 11.84 14.02
CA THR A 335 -1.87 12.95 13.11
C THR A 335 -2.29 12.61 11.68
N MET A 336 -1.86 11.45 11.16
CA MET A 336 -2.11 11.10 9.76
C MET A 336 -3.59 10.80 9.50
N THR A 337 -4.25 10.06 10.39
CA THR A 337 -5.69 9.82 10.25
C THR A 337 -6.48 11.10 10.49
N GLY A 338 -6.06 11.95 11.42
CA GLY A 338 -6.68 13.27 11.62
C GLY A 338 -6.66 14.12 10.34
N ILE A 339 -5.54 14.15 9.62
CA ILE A 339 -5.44 14.83 8.31
C ILE A 339 -6.34 14.15 7.26
N GLN A 340 -6.26 12.82 7.15
CA GLN A 340 -7.06 12.03 6.19
C GLN A 340 -8.58 12.24 6.35
N TRP A 341 -9.05 12.39 7.59
CA TRP A 341 -10.46 12.61 7.91
C TRP A 341 -10.87 14.09 8.02
N GLY A 342 -9.94 15.03 7.77
CA GLY A 342 -10.19 16.46 7.88
C GLY A 342 -10.44 16.95 9.32
N LYS A 343 -10.02 16.17 10.33
CA LYS A 343 -10.10 16.54 11.76
C LYS A 343 -8.93 17.45 12.17
N ILE A 344 -7.80 17.33 11.47
CA ILE A 344 -6.59 18.12 11.65
C ILE A 344 -6.31 18.84 10.34
N GLU A 345 -5.95 20.11 10.43
CA GLU A 345 -5.52 20.90 9.27
C GLU A 345 -4.29 20.27 8.61
N ASP A 346 -4.35 20.16 7.29
CA ASP A 346 -3.24 19.66 6.50
C ASP A 346 -2.23 20.79 6.20
N THR A 347 -1.21 20.91 7.03
CA THR A 347 -0.14 21.89 6.84
C THR A 347 0.94 21.43 5.84
N PHE A 348 0.80 20.22 5.28
CA PHE A 348 1.77 19.65 4.34
C PHE A 348 1.30 19.67 2.88
N ASN A 349 0.06 20.09 2.61
CA ASN A 349 -0.57 20.06 1.29
C ASN A 349 -0.61 18.65 0.68
N TRP A 350 -0.99 17.66 1.48
CA TRP A 350 -1.19 16.27 1.10
C TRP A 350 -2.61 15.93 0.63
N ILE A 351 -3.61 16.70 1.06
CA ILE A 351 -5.02 16.44 0.81
C ILE A 351 -5.43 16.99 -0.55
N VAL A 352 -6.08 16.14 -1.34
CA VAL A 352 -6.70 16.52 -2.62
C VAL A 352 -8.21 16.29 -2.51
N PRO A 353 -9.06 17.32 -2.60
CA PRO A 353 -10.51 17.16 -2.51
C PRO A 353 -11.06 16.47 -3.77
N VAL A 354 -12.15 15.71 -3.60
CA VAL A 354 -12.96 15.18 -4.70
C VAL A 354 -14.16 16.10 -4.89
N GLU A 355 -14.22 16.78 -6.03
CA GLU A 355 -15.28 17.76 -6.38
C GLU A 355 -16.58 17.09 -6.84
#